data_AF-A0A356IU41-F1
#
_entry.id   AF-A0A356IU41-F1
#
_cell.length_a   1.000
_cell.length_b   1.000
_cell.length_c   1.000
_cell.angle_alpha   90.00
_cell.angle_beta   90.00
_cell.angle_gamma   90.00
#
_symmetry.space_group_name_H-M   'P 1'
#
loop_
_entity.id
_entity.type
_entity.pdbx_description
1 polymer ?
#
loop_
_entity_poly.entity_id
_entity_poly.type
_entity_poly.pdbx_seq_one_letter_code
_entity_poly.pdbx_strand_id
1 'polypeptide(L)'
;MIEAASSLICRDIICVILIVNKQQVSIDTWLYVLDEDVIFGRLHEPKNWSKAMVPNEETTSLVLECFCTRGDNIWEMSDDDIARQCVKDLENKLGLVKPGEVVDWKVVRALQAYPVYDLDYAPKIELVKEYLNQFEGLYIVGRGGTHRYNNADHSIEMGLLLGRHLLGYEVDYLAVNTEPDYQEIVSGGEPKRDAYRDEACQSE
;
A
#
# COMPACT_ATOMS: atom_id res chain seq x y z
N MET A 1 -8.16 -26.35 -4.03
CA MET A 1 -6.97 -25.52 -3.69
C MET A 1 -6.53 -24.66 -4.85
N ILE A 2 -6.04 -25.21 -5.98
CA ILE A 2 -5.55 -24.40 -7.11
C ILE A 2 -6.57 -23.36 -7.56
N GLU A 3 -7.83 -23.77 -7.69
CA GLU A 3 -8.94 -22.88 -8.03
C GLU A 3 -9.14 -21.73 -7.01
N ALA A 4 -9.07 -22.04 -5.71
CA ALA A 4 -9.15 -21.05 -4.64
C ALA A 4 -7.98 -20.06 -4.70
N ALA A 5 -6.74 -20.55 -4.88
CA ALA A 5 -5.57 -19.70 -5.02
C ALA A 5 -5.63 -18.81 -6.28
N SER A 6 -6.09 -19.37 -7.41
CA SER A 6 -6.22 -18.63 -8.67
C SER A 6 -7.36 -17.61 -8.69
N SER A 7 -8.34 -17.76 -7.79
CA SER A 7 -9.47 -16.84 -7.65
C SER A 7 -9.25 -15.76 -6.59
N LEU A 8 -8.08 -15.70 -5.95
CA LEU A 8 -7.69 -14.58 -5.11
C LEU A 8 -7.41 -13.35 -5.98
N ILE A 9 -8.13 -12.27 -5.70
CA ILE A 9 -8.09 -11.05 -6.50
C ILE A 9 -7.18 -10.04 -5.80
N CYS A 10 -6.29 -9.43 -6.57
CA CYS A 10 -5.61 -8.21 -6.16
C CYS A 10 -5.88 -7.10 -7.16
N ARG A 11 -6.02 -5.87 -6.67
CA ARG A 11 -5.94 -4.67 -7.50
C ARG A 11 -4.48 -4.33 -7.75
N ASP A 12 -4.23 -3.84 -8.95
CA ASP A 12 -2.96 -3.26 -9.35
C ASP A 12 -3.00 -1.75 -9.10
N ILE A 13 -1.86 -1.09 -9.15
CA ILE A 13 -1.77 0.36 -9.00
C ILE A 13 -0.76 0.93 -9.97
N ILE A 14 -1.10 2.08 -10.55
CA ILE A 14 -0.19 2.89 -11.33
C ILE A 14 0.07 4.17 -10.56
N CYS A 15 1.32 4.42 -10.22
CA CYS A 15 1.78 5.66 -9.64
C CYS A 15 2.30 6.57 -10.75
N VAL A 16 1.62 7.69 -10.98
CA VAL A 16 2.05 8.75 -11.89
C VAL A 16 2.75 9.82 -11.06
N ILE A 17 4.05 9.97 -11.28
CA ILE A 17 4.89 10.96 -10.62
C ILE A 17 5.04 12.14 -11.58
N LEU A 18 4.50 13.30 -11.22
CA LEU A 18 4.57 14.51 -12.02
C LEU A 18 5.58 15.48 -11.41
N ILE A 19 6.48 16.02 -12.23
CA ILE A 19 7.40 17.08 -11.84
C ILE A 19 6.74 18.42 -12.15
N VAL A 20 6.57 19.24 -11.12
CA VAL A 20 5.84 20.51 -11.20
C VAL A 20 6.80 21.66 -10.93
N ASN A 21 6.85 22.63 -11.83
CA ASN A 21 7.61 23.87 -11.70
C ASN A 21 6.89 24.85 -10.76
N LYS A 22 6.78 24.45 -9.50
CA LYS A 22 6.15 25.18 -8.41
C LYS A 22 6.81 24.75 -7.10
N GLN A 23 6.98 25.68 -6.17
CA GLN A 23 7.60 25.37 -4.88
C GLN A 23 6.76 24.40 -4.05
N GLN A 24 5.44 24.51 -4.09
CA GLN A 24 4.53 23.63 -3.35
C GLN A 24 3.13 23.64 -3.98
N VAL A 25 2.45 22.50 -4.02
CA VAL A 25 1.06 22.40 -4.52
C VAL A 25 0.07 22.42 -3.37
N SER A 26 0.29 21.61 -2.33
CA SER A 26 -0.53 21.56 -1.12
C SER A 26 0.34 21.53 0.15
N ILE A 27 -0.23 21.93 1.28
CA ILE A 27 0.37 21.77 2.62
C ILE A 27 0.01 20.42 3.26
N ASP A 28 -0.88 19.65 2.65
CA ASP A 28 -1.38 18.38 3.19
C ASP A 28 -0.40 17.22 2.96
N THR A 29 -0.50 16.20 3.81
CA THR A 29 0.31 14.97 3.70
C THR A 29 -0.12 14.11 2.51
N TRP A 30 -1.43 13.96 2.30
CA TRP A 30 -2.06 13.32 1.15
C TRP A 30 -3.49 13.83 0.99
N LEU A 31 -4.03 13.72 -0.21
CA LEU A 31 -5.41 14.10 -0.54
C LEU A 31 -6.12 12.90 -1.18
N TYR A 32 -7.38 12.69 -0.79
CA TYR A 32 -8.28 11.75 -1.44
C TYR A 32 -9.16 12.48 -2.44
N VAL A 33 -9.33 11.88 -3.61
CA VAL A 33 -10.21 12.39 -4.67
C VAL A 33 -11.34 11.39 -4.85
N LEU A 34 -12.55 11.84 -4.50
CA LEU A 34 -13.78 11.04 -4.54
C LEU A 34 -14.66 11.50 -5.70
N ASP A 35 -14.11 11.51 -6.90
CA ASP A 35 -14.77 11.94 -8.13
C ASP A 35 -14.57 10.87 -9.21
N GLU A 36 -15.66 10.35 -9.77
CA GLU A 36 -15.64 9.30 -10.79
C GLU A 36 -15.06 9.77 -12.12
N ASP A 37 -15.08 11.07 -12.37
CA ASP A 37 -14.49 11.63 -13.57
C ASP A 37 -12.96 11.72 -13.45
N VAL A 38 -12.36 11.62 -12.25
CA VAL A 38 -10.91 11.73 -12.05
C VAL A 38 -10.25 10.35 -12.01
N ILE A 39 -9.19 10.15 -12.81
CA ILE A 39 -8.57 8.82 -12.99
C ILE A 39 -7.76 8.32 -11.78
N PHE A 40 -7.41 9.19 -10.84
CA PHE A 40 -6.64 8.87 -9.63
C PHE A 40 -7.46 9.12 -8.37
N GLY A 41 -7.34 8.23 -7.39
CA GLY A 41 -8.11 8.31 -6.14
C GLY A 41 -7.35 8.96 -4.98
N ARG A 42 -6.02 9.04 -5.09
CA ARG A 42 -5.15 9.64 -4.07
C ARG A 42 -3.98 10.36 -4.70
N LEU A 43 -3.56 11.46 -4.10
CA LEU A 43 -2.29 12.10 -4.42
C LEU A 43 -1.54 12.54 -3.16
N HIS A 44 -0.22 12.62 -3.26
CA HIS A 44 0.62 13.19 -2.21
C HIS A 44 1.82 13.92 -2.80
N GLU A 45 2.43 14.79 -1.98
CA GLU A 45 3.56 15.64 -2.36
C GLU A 45 4.78 15.27 -1.50
N PRO A 46 5.67 14.36 -1.95
CA PRO A 46 6.77 13.86 -1.13
C PRO A 46 7.71 14.94 -0.59
N LYS A 47 7.81 16.08 -1.26
CA LYS A 47 8.59 17.25 -0.78
C LYS A 47 8.12 17.74 0.59
N ASN A 48 6.84 17.57 0.92
CA ASN A 48 6.28 17.91 2.23
C ASN A 48 6.85 17.03 3.35
N TRP A 49 7.29 15.81 3.04
CA TRP A 49 7.94 14.92 4.01
C TRP A 49 9.43 15.22 4.14
N SER A 50 10.09 15.59 3.04
CA SER A 50 11.49 15.99 3.05
C SER A 50 11.85 16.78 1.80
N LYS A 51 12.56 17.90 1.97
CA LYS A 51 13.12 18.69 0.87
C LYS A 51 14.08 17.90 -0.02
N ALA A 52 14.68 16.82 0.50
CA ALA A 52 15.59 15.96 -0.25
C ALA A 52 14.87 15.08 -1.30
N MET A 53 13.53 15.05 -1.30
CA MET A 53 12.73 14.34 -2.31
C MET A 53 12.70 15.05 -3.66
N VAL A 54 13.28 16.25 -3.77
CA VAL A 54 13.39 17.02 -5.01
C VAL A 54 14.82 17.55 -5.19
N PRO A 55 15.30 17.76 -6.43
CA PRO A 55 16.66 18.22 -6.67
C PRO A 55 16.89 19.71 -6.35
N ASN A 56 15.82 20.52 -6.30
CA ASN A 56 15.87 21.95 -5.97
C ASN A 56 14.56 22.41 -5.33
N GLU A 57 14.59 23.53 -4.60
CA GLU A 57 13.42 24.03 -3.87
C GLU A 57 12.39 24.76 -4.75
N GLU A 58 12.73 25.11 -6.00
CA GLU A 58 11.81 25.79 -6.93
C GLU A 58 10.78 24.85 -7.57
N THR A 59 11.04 23.56 -7.51
CA THR A 59 10.17 22.50 -8.06
C THR A 59 9.60 21.63 -6.96
N THR A 60 8.51 20.94 -7.27
CA THR A 60 7.93 19.89 -6.44
C THR A 60 7.56 18.68 -7.28
N SER A 61 7.18 17.59 -6.63
CA SER A 61 6.66 16.39 -7.28
C SER A 61 5.33 16.00 -6.69
N LEU A 62 4.38 15.63 -7.53
CA LEU A 62 3.14 14.98 -7.11
C LEU A 62 3.19 13.51 -7.46
N VAL A 63 2.78 12.65 -6.54
CA VAL A 63 2.57 11.23 -6.80
C VAL A 63 1.08 10.96 -6.77
N LEU A 64 0.54 10.54 -7.90
CA LEU A 64 -0.88 10.28 -8.12
C LEU A 64 -1.09 8.79 -8.27
N GLU A 65 -2.08 8.26 -7.55
CA GLU A 65 -2.36 6.84 -7.46
C GLU A 65 -3.63 6.49 -8.26
N CYS A 66 -3.42 5.86 -9.42
CA CYS A 66 -4.46 5.33 -10.28
C CYS A 66 -4.71 3.85 -9.93
N PHE A 67 -5.80 3.60 -9.21
CA PHE A 67 -6.20 2.24 -8.83
C PHE A 67 -6.83 1.53 -10.04
N CYS A 68 -6.31 0.37 -10.40
CA CYS A 68 -6.73 -0.35 -11.60
C CYS A 68 -6.60 -1.87 -11.43
N THR A 69 -7.00 -2.60 -12.46
CA THR A 69 -6.85 -4.04 -12.58
C THR A 69 -6.29 -4.34 -13.97
N ARG A 70 -5.34 -5.27 -14.09
CA ARG A 70 -4.87 -5.75 -15.39
C ARG A 70 -6.01 -6.05 -16.36
N GLY A 71 -5.90 -5.52 -17.57
CA GLY A 71 -6.90 -5.64 -18.63
C GLY A 71 -8.03 -4.61 -18.58
N ASP A 72 -8.07 -3.74 -17.56
CA ASP A 72 -8.97 -2.58 -17.58
C ASP A 72 -8.39 -1.42 -18.42
N ASN A 73 -9.24 -0.45 -18.73
CA ASN A 73 -8.85 0.67 -19.58
C ASN A 73 -7.69 1.48 -19.01
N ILE A 74 -7.63 1.68 -17.68
CA ILE A 74 -6.58 2.46 -17.01
C ILE A 74 -5.24 1.72 -17.12
N TRP A 75 -5.26 0.39 -16.94
CA TRP A 75 -4.08 -0.45 -17.05
C TRP A 75 -3.54 -0.49 -18.47
N GLU A 76 -4.40 -0.55 -19.48
CA GLU A 76 -3.97 -0.63 -20.89
C GLU A 76 -3.52 0.72 -21.48
N MET A 77 -3.72 1.84 -20.78
CA MET A 77 -3.17 3.14 -21.21
C MET A 77 -1.64 3.08 -21.30
N SER A 78 -1.06 3.77 -22.28
CA SER A 78 0.37 4.01 -22.27
C SER A 78 0.77 4.92 -21.10
N ASP A 79 2.05 4.88 -20.72
CA ASP A 79 2.56 5.74 -19.64
C ASP A 79 2.38 7.24 -19.96
N ASP A 80 2.54 7.62 -21.23
CA ASP A 80 2.30 9.01 -21.66
C ASP A 80 0.81 9.38 -21.62
N ASP A 81 -0.08 8.47 -22.01
CA ASP A 81 -1.51 8.75 -22.03
C ASP A 81 -2.06 8.93 -20.61
N ILE A 82 -1.68 8.03 -19.68
CA ILE A 82 -2.15 8.13 -18.29
C ILE A 82 -1.57 9.36 -17.58
N ALA A 83 -0.30 9.69 -17.83
CA ALA A 83 0.30 10.91 -17.31
C ALA A 83 -0.41 12.15 -17.82
N ARG A 84 -0.66 12.25 -19.13
CA ARG A 84 -1.40 13.37 -19.73
C ARG A 84 -2.83 13.46 -19.21
N GLN A 85 -3.49 12.34 -18.96
CA GLN A 85 -4.82 12.34 -18.36
C GLN A 85 -4.79 12.86 -16.91
N CYS A 86 -3.83 12.41 -16.10
CA CYS A 86 -3.64 12.92 -14.74
C CYS A 86 -3.38 14.43 -14.71
N VAL A 87 -2.54 14.95 -15.63
CA VAL A 87 -2.29 16.38 -15.78
C VAL A 87 -3.59 17.13 -16.11
N LYS A 88 -4.36 16.64 -17.09
CA LYS A 88 -5.65 17.26 -17.45
C LYS A 88 -6.63 17.29 -16.29
N ASP A 89 -6.70 16.23 -15.50
CA ASP A 89 -7.61 16.16 -14.35
C ASP A 89 -7.15 17.12 -13.22
N LEU A 90 -5.84 17.20 -12.95
CA LEU A 90 -5.29 18.18 -12.00
C LEU A 90 -5.56 19.63 -12.42
N GLU A 91 -5.40 19.95 -13.71
CA GLU A 91 -5.60 21.28 -14.26
C GLU A 91 -7.08 21.68 -14.29
N ASN A 92 -7.92 20.84 -14.88
CA ASN A 92 -9.27 21.24 -15.27
C ASN A 92 -10.33 20.90 -14.23
N LYS A 93 -10.13 19.84 -13.42
CA LYS A 93 -11.12 19.37 -12.44
C LYS A 93 -10.76 19.82 -11.02
N LEU A 94 -9.49 19.69 -10.64
CA LEU A 94 -9.04 20.02 -9.28
C LEU A 94 -8.46 21.44 -9.16
N GLY A 95 -7.95 22.01 -10.25
CA GLY A 95 -7.33 23.34 -10.26
C GLY A 95 -6.06 23.45 -9.39
N LEU A 96 -5.38 22.33 -9.13
CA LEU A 96 -4.20 22.27 -8.25
C LEU A 96 -2.91 22.74 -8.96
N VAL A 97 -2.89 22.61 -10.28
CA VAL A 97 -1.79 23.04 -11.16
C VAL A 97 -2.35 23.82 -12.35
N LYS A 98 -1.53 24.70 -12.92
CA LYS A 98 -1.88 25.47 -14.13
C LYS A 98 -1.29 24.83 -15.39
N PRO A 99 -1.86 25.11 -16.58
CA PRO A 99 -1.27 24.72 -17.85
C PRO A 99 0.20 25.11 -17.97
N GLY A 100 1.04 24.11 -18.22
CA GLY A 100 2.50 24.27 -18.37
C GLY A 100 3.31 24.28 -17.07
N GLU A 101 2.68 24.14 -15.89
CA GLU A 101 3.42 23.95 -14.64
C GLU A 101 4.01 22.54 -14.53
N VAL A 102 3.39 21.53 -15.14
CA VAL A 102 3.96 20.17 -15.20
C VAL A 102 5.00 20.10 -16.31
N VAL A 103 6.25 19.80 -15.95
CA VAL A 103 7.40 19.85 -16.87
C VAL A 103 7.94 18.49 -17.28
N ASP A 104 7.66 17.45 -16.50
CA ASP A 104 8.07 16.07 -16.78
C ASP A 104 7.22 15.07 -15.97
N TRP A 105 7.29 13.78 -16.31
CA TRP A 105 6.62 12.72 -15.57
C TRP A 105 7.35 11.38 -15.60
N LYS A 106 7.08 10.56 -14.58
CA LYS A 106 7.46 9.15 -14.54
C LYS A 106 6.26 8.31 -14.13
N VAL A 107 6.09 7.16 -14.77
CA VAL A 107 5.06 6.19 -14.42
C VAL A 107 5.70 4.94 -13.85
N VAL A 108 5.10 4.42 -12.77
CA VAL A 108 5.48 3.16 -12.12
C VAL A 108 4.24 2.30 -11.97
N ARG A 109 4.31 1.05 -12.43
CA ARG A 109 3.20 0.09 -12.35
C ARG A 109 3.54 -1.00 -11.37
N ALA A 110 2.73 -1.17 -10.33
CA ALA A 110 2.90 -2.22 -9.34
C ALA A 110 1.75 -3.22 -9.43
N LEU A 111 2.13 -4.48 -9.61
CA LEU A 111 1.20 -5.59 -9.69
C LEU A 111 0.78 -6.05 -8.29
N GLN A 112 -0.45 -6.55 -8.18
CA GLN A 112 -0.98 -7.20 -6.98
C GLN A 112 -0.81 -6.36 -5.69
N ALA A 113 -1.02 -5.05 -5.81
CA ALA A 113 -0.74 -4.08 -4.75
C ALA A 113 -1.73 -4.14 -3.58
N TYR A 114 -3.01 -4.40 -3.86
CA TYR A 114 -4.09 -4.43 -2.85
C TYR A 114 -4.87 -5.74 -2.93
N PRO A 115 -4.80 -6.62 -1.91
CA PRO A 115 -5.70 -7.76 -1.79
C PRO A 115 -7.16 -7.31 -1.77
N VAL A 116 -8.02 -8.02 -2.48
CA VAL A 116 -9.47 -7.77 -2.51
C VAL A 116 -10.16 -8.85 -1.70
N TYR A 117 -10.96 -8.42 -0.73
CA TYR A 117 -11.74 -9.32 0.11
C TYR A 117 -13.13 -9.49 -0.50
N ASP A 118 -13.27 -10.48 -1.38
CA ASP A 118 -14.58 -10.87 -1.89
C ASP A 118 -15.37 -11.69 -0.86
N LEU A 119 -16.64 -12.01 -1.18
CA LEU A 119 -17.55 -12.71 -0.27
C LEU A 119 -17.04 -14.11 0.15
N ASP A 120 -16.19 -14.73 -0.68
CA ASP A 120 -15.63 -16.06 -0.46
C ASP A 120 -14.16 -15.99 0.01
N TYR A 121 -13.65 -14.81 0.35
CA TYR A 121 -12.26 -14.61 0.76
C TYR A 121 -11.85 -15.55 1.90
N ALA A 122 -12.63 -15.57 2.99
CA ALA A 122 -12.29 -16.36 4.18
C ALA A 122 -12.15 -17.87 3.88
N PRO A 123 -13.15 -18.55 3.27
CA PRO A 123 -13.00 -19.97 2.94
C PRO A 123 -11.89 -20.24 1.91
N LYS A 124 -11.64 -19.34 0.95
CA LYS A 124 -10.51 -19.48 0.01
C LYS A 124 -9.18 -19.46 0.74
N ILE A 125 -8.98 -18.50 1.65
CA ILE A 125 -7.72 -18.35 2.39
C ILE A 125 -7.48 -19.51 3.33
N GLU A 126 -8.49 -19.99 4.05
CA GLU A 126 -8.34 -21.15 4.93
C GLU A 126 -7.98 -22.41 4.14
N LEU A 127 -8.63 -22.66 2.99
CA LEU A 127 -8.28 -23.79 2.13
C LEU A 127 -6.84 -23.72 1.60
N VAL A 128 -6.34 -22.52 1.27
CA VAL A 128 -4.95 -22.31 0.84
C VAL A 128 -3.99 -22.54 2.01
N LYS A 129 -4.26 -21.97 3.19
CA LYS A 129 -3.42 -22.16 4.39
C LYS A 129 -3.33 -23.64 4.80
N GLU A 130 -4.46 -24.33 4.87
CA GLU A 130 -4.52 -25.76 5.22
C GLU A 130 -3.66 -26.61 4.29
N TYR A 131 -3.68 -26.31 2.99
CA TYR A 131 -2.84 -27.00 2.02
C TYR A 131 -1.35 -26.69 2.21
N LEU A 132 -0.99 -25.41 2.37
CA LEU A 132 0.41 -25.00 2.53
C LEU A 132 1.03 -25.52 3.84
N ASN A 133 0.23 -25.67 4.90
CA ASN A 133 0.66 -26.23 6.19
C ASN A 133 1.07 -27.72 6.13
N GLN A 134 0.82 -28.41 5.01
CA GLN A 134 1.24 -29.81 4.83
C GLN A 134 2.73 -29.94 4.48
N PHE A 135 3.39 -28.84 4.10
CA PHE A 135 4.78 -28.84 3.68
C PHE A 135 5.70 -28.40 4.82
N GLU A 136 6.58 -29.31 5.25
CA GLU A 136 7.60 -29.00 6.24
C GLU A 136 8.56 -27.91 5.72
N GLY A 137 8.85 -26.90 6.55
CA GLY A 137 9.75 -25.81 6.20
C GLY A 137 9.15 -24.69 5.33
N LEU A 138 7.86 -24.76 4.99
CA LEU A 138 7.16 -23.70 4.24
C LEU A 138 6.35 -22.80 5.17
N TYR A 139 6.62 -21.50 5.14
CA TYR A 139 5.95 -20.48 5.95
C TYR A 139 5.50 -19.30 5.09
N ILE A 140 4.30 -18.77 5.35
CA ILE A 140 3.75 -17.62 4.63
C ILE A 140 3.80 -16.34 5.46
N VAL A 141 4.27 -15.23 4.89
CA VAL A 141 4.39 -13.94 5.60
C VAL A 141 4.08 -12.75 4.70
N GLY A 142 3.82 -11.60 5.32
CA GLY A 142 3.62 -10.32 4.63
C GLY A 142 2.31 -10.23 3.84
N ARG A 143 2.12 -9.07 3.18
CA ARG A 143 0.91 -8.75 2.39
C ARG A 143 0.61 -9.81 1.31
N GLY A 144 1.58 -10.10 0.45
CA GLY A 144 1.41 -11.03 -0.66
C GLY A 144 1.29 -12.49 -0.21
N GLY A 145 2.15 -12.92 0.73
CA GLY A 145 2.16 -14.32 1.20
C GLY A 145 0.92 -14.70 2.01
N THR A 146 0.34 -13.76 2.76
CA THR A 146 -0.90 -14.01 3.52
C THR A 146 -2.16 -13.48 2.84
N HIS A 147 -2.02 -12.81 1.69
CA HIS A 147 -3.10 -12.14 0.98
C HIS A 147 -3.93 -11.21 1.88
N ARG A 148 -3.27 -10.53 2.83
CA ARG A 148 -3.88 -9.58 3.76
C ARG A 148 -3.41 -8.17 3.49
N TYR A 149 -4.29 -7.21 3.66
CA TYR A 149 -3.97 -5.79 3.63
C TYR A 149 -3.07 -5.42 4.83
N ASN A 150 -1.76 -5.56 4.62
CA ASN A 150 -0.73 -5.26 5.61
C ASN A 150 0.06 -4.02 5.20
N ASN A 151 0.35 -3.13 6.14
CA ASN A 151 1.34 -2.08 5.95
C ASN A 151 2.77 -2.66 6.04
N ALA A 152 3.77 -1.82 5.82
CA ALA A 152 5.17 -2.21 5.81
C ALA A 152 5.62 -2.74 7.18
N ASP A 153 5.26 -2.04 8.25
CA ASP A 153 5.51 -2.42 9.64
C ASP A 153 4.92 -3.79 9.97
N HIS A 154 3.66 -4.05 9.61
CA HIS A 154 3.04 -5.38 9.80
C HIS A 154 3.82 -6.48 9.05
N SER A 155 4.22 -6.20 7.80
CA SER A 155 4.96 -7.19 7.00
C SER A 155 6.35 -7.48 7.56
N ILE A 156 7.01 -6.47 8.13
CA ILE A 156 8.30 -6.62 8.83
C ILE A 156 8.12 -7.38 10.14
N GLU A 157 7.13 -7.01 10.95
CA GLU A 157 6.83 -7.67 12.23
C GLU A 157 6.56 -9.17 12.03
N MET A 158 5.75 -9.53 11.03
CA MET A 158 5.53 -10.92 10.66
C MET A 158 6.83 -11.69 10.37
N GLY A 159 7.76 -11.08 9.63
CA GLY A 159 9.05 -11.70 9.31
C GLY A 159 9.92 -11.89 10.56
N LEU A 160 9.95 -10.90 11.45
CA LEU A 160 10.67 -10.98 12.72
C LEU A 160 10.09 -12.05 13.65
N LEU A 161 8.76 -12.11 13.77
CA LEU A 161 8.07 -13.11 14.58
C LEU A 161 8.22 -14.51 14.00
N LEU A 162 8.24 -14.67 12.67
CA LEU A 162 8.57 -15.95 12.05
C LEU A 162 10.00 -16.38 12.42
N GLY A 163 10.97 -15.46 12.40
CA GLY A 163 12.33 -15.74 12.86
C GLY A 163 12.38 -16.25 14.30
N ARG A 164 11.61 -15.64 15.21
CA ARG A 164 11.48 -16.11 16.60
C ARG A 164 10.79 -17.47 16.69
N HIS A 165 9.72 -17.68 15.94
CA HIS A 165 9.04 -18.97 15.88
C HIS A 165 10.00 -20.11 15.48
N LEU A 166 10.82 -19.88 14.45
CA LEU A 166 11.83 -20.84 13.99
C LEU A 166 12.93 -21.12 15.04
N LEU A 167 13.19 -20.17 15.95
CA LEU A 167 14.12 -20.34 17.07
C LEU A 167 13.49 -21.03 18.29
N GLY A 168 12.21 -21.42 18.23
CA GLY A 168 11.51 -22.15 19.29
C GLY A 168 10.78 -21.26 20.30
N TYR A 169 10.63 -19.96 20.04
CA TYR A 169 9.81 -19.09 20.88
C TYR A 169 8.32 -19.34 20.66
N GLU A 170 7.52 -19.29 21.73
CA GLU A 170 6.06 -19.41 21.67
C GLU A 170 5.42 -18.09 21.17
N VAL A 171 5.49 -17.86 19.86
CA VAL A 171 4.88 -16.70 19.19
C VAL A 171 4.07 -17.13 17.97
N ASP A 172 2.95 -16.43 17.71
CA ASP A 172 2.15 -16.58 16.50
C ASP A 172 2.43 -15.43 15.53
N TYR A 173 3.24 -15.69 14.51
CA TYR A 173 3.59 -14.70 13.50
C TYR A 173 2.44 -14.38 12.54
N LEU A 174 1.37 -15.19 12.49
CA LEU A 174 0.19 -14.94 11.66
C LEU A 174 -0.83 -14.04 12.36
N ALA A 175 -0.78 -13.89 13.68
CA ALA A 175 -1.68 -13.03 14.45
C ALA A 175 -1.48 -11.53 14.22
N VAL A 176 -0.38 -11.11 13.58
CA VAL A 176 -0.12 -9.70 13.25
C VAL A 176 -1.22 -9.14 12.37
N ASN A 177 -1.75 -7.95 12.73
CA ASN A 177 -2.76 -7.22 11.96
C ASN A 177 -4.05 -8.06 11.75
N THR A 178 -4.41 -8.86 12.75
CA THR A 178 -5.68 -9.60 12.83
C THR A 178 -6.58 -9.14 13.96
N GLU A 179 -6.14 -8.12 14.69
CA GLU A 179 -6.95 -7.50 15.73
C GLU A 179 -8.30 -7.08 15.12
N PRO A 180 -9.43 -7.45 15.76
CA PRO A 180 -10.77 -7.10 15.27
C PRO A 180 -11.01 -5.58 15.20
N ASP A 181 -10.16 -4.81 15.87
CA ASP A 181 -10.24 -3.37 15.99
C ASP A 181 -9.42 -2.69 14.87
N TYR A 182 -9.98 -2.61 13.65
CA TYR A 182 -9.55 -1.58 12.70
C TYR A 182 -10.30 -0.26 13.00
N GLN A 183 -9.55 0.67 13.60
CA GLN A 183 -9.64 2.14 13.62
C GLN A 183 -10.94 2.93 13.90
N GLU A 184 -12.14 2.36 14.09
CA GLU A 184 -13.34 3.18 14.43
C GLU A 184 -14.28 2.65 15.51
N ILE A 185 -13.99 1.52 16.18
CA ILE A 185 -14.84 1.03 17.27
C ILE A 185 -13.97 0.50 18.41
N VAL A 186 -14.19 1.02 19.62
CA VAL A 186 -13.53 0.55 20.85
C VAL A 186 -14.29 -0.66 21.38
N SER A 187 -13.64 -1.84 21.46
CA SER A 187 -14.14 -2.91 22.33
C SER A 187 -13.01 -3.69 23.04
N GLY A 188 -12.75 -3.29 24.29
CA GLY A 188 -12.73 -4.17 25.47
C GLY A 188 -11.82 -5.41 25.56
N GLY A 189 -10.78 -5.59 24.74
CA GLY A 189 -9.82 -6.69 24.91
C GLY A 189 -8.45 -6.41 24.32
N GLU A 190 -7.41 -6.35 25.16
CA GLU A 190 -6.04 -6.08 24.71
C GLU A 190 -5.40 -7.32 24.05
N PRO A 191 -4.78 -7.18 22.86
CA PRO A 191 -3.97 -8.25 22.28
C PRO A 191 -2.72 -8.48 23.15
N LYS A 192 -2.42 -9.74 23.47
CA LYS A 192 -1.16 -10.11 24.14
C LYS A 192 0.01 -9.95 23.18
N ARG A 193 0.67 -8.80 23.25
CA ARG A 193 1.95 -8.54 22.58
C ARG A 193 3.11 -8.91 23.51
N ASP A 194 4.18 -9.43 22.93
CA ASP A 194 5.42 -9.71 23.66
C ASP A 194 6.05 -8.39 24.13
N ALA A 195 6.33 -8.28 25.43
CA ALA A 195 6.96 -7.11 26.00
C ALA A 195 8.48 -7.22 25.79
N TYR A 196 8.97 -6.67 24.68
CA TYR A 196 10.40 -6.48 24.51
C TYR A 196 10.91 -5.58 25.65
N ARG A 197 11.65 -6.17 26.59
CA ARG A 197 12.38 -5.45 27.65
C ARG A 197 13.83 -5.34 27.21
N ASP A 198 14.25 -4.13 26.92
CA ASP A 198 15.66 -3.82 26.71
C ASP A 198 16.36 -3.77 28.08
N GLU A 199 17.24 -4.73 28.36
CA GLU A 199 18.01 -4.76 29.61
C GLU A 199 19.03 -3.62 29.71
N ALA A 200 19.26 -2.87 28.63
CA ALA A 200 20.21 -1.75 28.59
C ALA A 200 19.71 -0.46 29.26
N CYS A 201 18.45 -0.38 29.71
CA CYS A 201 17.85 0.86 30.23
C CYS A 201 17.59 0.86 31.75
N GLN A 202 18.20 -0.05 32.53
CA GLN A 202 18.03 -0.16 33.99
C GLN A 202 19.26 0.24 34.82
N SER A 203 20.06 1.21 34.34
CA SER A 203 21.11 1.80 35.17
C SER A 203 21.00 3.32 35.21
N GLU A 204 20.05 3.83 36.00
CA GLU A 204 20.15 5.07 36.78
C GLU A 204 19.42 4.90 38.12
#